data_AF-A0A6M1T2Y1-F1
#
_entry.id   AF-A0A6M1T2Y1-F1
#
_cell.length_a   1.000
_cell.length_b   1.000
_cell.length_c   1.000
_cell.angle_alpha   90.00
_cell.angle_beta   90.00
_cell.angle_gamma   90.00
#
_symmetry.space_group_name_H-M   'P 1'
#
loop_
_entity.id
_entity.type
_entity.pdbx_description
1 polymer ?
#
loop_
_entity_poly.entity_id
_entity_poly.type
_entity_poly.pdbx_seq_one_letter_code
_entity_poly.pdbx_strand_id
1 'polypeptide(L)'
;MRGQDIARLTWANYRADPDMGKVLAFVPRKNGGKVGEITIGVPAELRSLLDAMKAGDGTVQPAGNAPICRNSRGKAYPTENAMRQVWQQVKLSEAFKAALPDGQDLTLHGLRVTFASELRESGFSDREVADMLGDLSEGMGKRYSRGAEMRKTSLRVHQRRNAS
;
A
#
# COMPACT_ATOMS: atom_id res chain seq x y z
N MET A 1 0.22 -2.45 -3.89
CA MET A 1 0.92 -3.29 -2.88
C MET A 1 0.36 -4.71 -2.88
N ARG A 2 1.12 -5.77 -2.56
CA ARG A 2 0.59 -7.15 -2.41
C ARG A 2 0.26 -7.47 -0.94
N GLY A 3 -0.58 -8.48 -0.70
CA GLY A 3 -0.94 -8.91 0.67
C GLY A 3 0.26 -9.25 1.56
N GLN A 4 1.29 -9.90 0.99
CA GLN A 4 2.54 -10.20 1.70
C GLN A 4 3.37 -8.96 2.09
N ASP A 5 3.21 -7.85 1.37
CA ASP A 5 3.89 -6.60 1.66
C ASP A 5 3.13 -5.87 2.78
N ILE A 6 1.79 -5.81 2.68
CA ILE A 6 0.89 -5.24 3.70
C ILE A 6 1.14 -5.87 5.07
N ALA A 7 1.25 -7.20 5.13
CA ALA A 7 1.48 -7.96 6.36
C ALA A 7 2.81 -7.62 7.08
N ARG A 8 3.75 -6.97 6.38
CA ARG A 8 5.09 -6.65 6.88
C ARG A 8 5.33 -5.16 7.08
N LEU A 9 4.37 -4.31 6.70
CA LEU A 9 4.50 -2.87 6.93
C LEU A 9 4.61 -2.59 8.42
N THR A 10 5.56 -1.74 8.75
CA THR A 10 5.81 -1.19 10.08
C THR A 10 5.63 0.31 10.06
N TRP A 11 5.51 0.92 11.23
CA TRP A 11 5.41 2.37 11.32
C TRP A 11 6.63 3.12 10.78
N ALA A 12 7.80 2.47 10.66
CA ALA A 12 8.99 3.02 10.01
C ALA A 12 8.85 3.12 8.48
N ASN A 13 7.89 2.40 7.89
CA ASN A 13 7.52 2.53 6.47
C ASN A 13 6.60 3.72 6.22
N TYR A 14 5.89 4.21 7.25
CA TYR A 14 5.00 5.36 7.15
C TYR A 14 5.78 6.66 7.40
N ARG A 15 6.24 7.29 6.33
CA ARG A 15 7.20 8.40 6.37
C ARG A 15 6.59 9.71 5.88
N ALA A 16 7.15 10.82 6.35
CA ALA A 16 6.85 12.12 5.77
C ALA A 16 7.47 12.22 4.36
N ASP A 17 6.78 12.95 3.48
CA ASP A 17 7.24 13.21 2.12
C ASP A 17 6.91 14.66 1.75
N PRO A 18 7.84 15.43 1.18
CA PRO A 18 7.63 16.86 0.92
C PRO A 18 6.54 17.14 -0.12
N ASP A 19 6.30 16.22 -1.06
CA ASP A 19 5.37 16.44 -2.18
C ASP A 19 4.02 15.74 -1.95
N MET A 20 4.01 14.62 -1.24
CA MET A 20 2.81 13.78 -0.99
C MET A 20 2.33 13.86 0.46
N GLY A 21 3.02 14.60 1.33
CA GLY A 21 2.75 14.71 2.77
C GLY A 21 3.13 13.45 3.55
N LYS A 22 2.50 12.31 3.23
CA LYS A 22 2.77 11.00 3.84
C LYS A 22 2.86 9.91 2.77
N VAL A 23 3.81 9.00 2.97
CA VAL A 23 4.04 7.86 2.08
C VAL A 23 4.17 6.55 2.84
N LEU A 24 3.90 5.45 2.15
CA LEU A 24 4.38 4.12 2.52
C LEU A 24 5.60 3.77 1.67
N ALA A 25 6.78 3.76 2.30
CA ALA A 25 8.06 3.43 1.68
C ALA A 25 8.52 2.03 2.11
N PHE A 26 8.64 1.10 1.16
CA PHE A 26 8.96 -0.31 1.45
C PHE A 26 9.62 -1.02 0.26
N VAL A 27 10.32 -2.11 0.54
CA VAL A 27 10.91 -2.99 -0.49
C VAL A 27 9.94 -4.15 -0.74
N PRO A 28 9.38 -4.32 -1.96
CA PRO A 28 8.41 -5.39 -2.25
C PRO A 28 9.02 -6.77 -2.06
N ARG A 29 8.31 -7.71 -1.44
CA ARG A 29 8.89 -9.03 -1.13
C ARG A 29 9.23 -9.86 -2.36
N LYS A 30 8.38 -9.87 -3.40
CA LYS A 30 8.58 -10.71 -4.60
C LYS A 30 9.71 -10.20 -5.49
N ASN A 31 9.78 -8.89 -5.69
CA ASN A 31 10.67 -8.26 -6.69
C ASN A 31 11.70 -7.30 -6.08
N GLY A 32 11.73 -7.14 -4.75
CA GLY A 32 12.45 -6.08 -4.06
C GLY A 32 13.94 -6.04 -4.32
N GLY A 33 14.60 -7.20 -4.40
CA GLY A 33 16.02 -7.27 -4.77
C GLY A 33 16.33 -6.73 -6.16
N LYS A 34 15.31 -6.63 -7.03
CA LYS A 34 15.40 -6.05 -8.37
C LYS A 34 14.90 -4.61 -8.39
N VAL A 35 13.74 -4.32 -7.80
CA VAL A 35 13.09 -2.99 -7.92
C VAL A 35 13.58 -1.97 -6.89
N GLY A 36 14.12 -2.41 -5.75
CA GLY A 36 14.52 -1.53 -4.66
C GLY A 36 13.35 -1.10 -3.76
N GLU A 37 13.54 -0.02 -3.01
CA GLU A 37 12.48 0.61 -2.22
C GLU A 37 11.51 1.33 -3.16
N ILE A 38 10.22 1.15 -2.91
CA ILE A 38 9.14 1.79 -3.63
C ILE A 38 8.39 2.69 -2.64
N THR A 39 7.91 3.82 -3.14
CA THR A 39 7.19 4.81 -2.35
C THR A 39 5.79 4.95 -2.93
N ILE A 40 4.77 4.90 -2.08
CA ILE A 40 3.37 5.08 -2.46
C ILE A 40 2.80 6.22 -1.61
N GLY A 41 2.31 7.29 -2.27
CA GLY A 41 1.61 8.39 -1.61
C GLY A 41 0.33 7.91 -0.91
N VAL A 42 0.12 8.33 0.34
CA VAL A 42 -1.05 7.93 1.14
C VAL A 42 -2.17 8.95 0.93
N PRO A 43 -3.34 8.57 0.39
CA PRO A 43 -4.49 9.47 0.22
C PRO A 43 -4.96 10.07 1.55
N ALA A 44 -5.61 11.23 1.52
CA ALA A 44 -5.99 12.00 2.72
C ALA A 44 -6.84 11.20 3.73
N GLU A 45 -7.82 10.42 3.25
CA GLU A 45 -8.67 9.59 4.11
C GLU A 45 -7.87 8.51 4.83
N LEU A 46 -7.07 7.73 4.09
CA LEU A 46 -6.21 6.70 4.66
C LEU A 46 -5.15 7.32 5.58
N ARG A 47 -4.62 8.49 5.22
CA ARG A 47 -3.67 9.22 6.05
C ARG A 47 -4.28 9.56 7.40
N SER A 48 -5.51 10.08 7.43
CA SER A 48 -6.19 10.46 8.67
C SER A 48 -6.34 9.26 9.61
N LEU A 49 -6.72 8.10 9.05
CA LEU A 49 -6.81 6.84 9.81
C LEU A 49 -5.44 6.38 10.34
N LEU A 50 -4.39 6.42 9.51
CA LEU A 50 -3.04 6.00 9.89
C LEU A 50 -2.41 6.95 10.91
N ASP A 51 -2.60 8.26 10.78
CA ASP A 51 -2.12 9.26 11.73
C ASP A 51 -2.80 9.05 13.10
N ALA A 52 -4.11 8.80 13.15
CA ALA A 52 -4.82 8.46 14.39
C ALA A 52 -4.33 7.15 15.01
N MET A 53 -4.15 6.10 14.20
CA MET A 53 -3.59 4.83 14.67
C MET A 53 -2.15 4.97 15.20
N LYS A 54 -1.33 5.85 14.61
CA LYS A 54 0.04 6.13 15.04
C LYS A 54 0.10 6.98 16.29
N ALA A 55 -0.83 7.91 16.47
CA ALA A 55 -0.96 8.69 17.71
C ALA A 55 -1.30 7.78 18.91
N GLY A 56 -1.96 6.64 18.67
CA GLY A 56 -2.32 5.69 19.72
C GLY A 56 -3.39 6.26 20.64
N ASP A 57 -3.21 6.07 21.95
CA ASP A 57 -4.05 6.68 22.99
C ASP A 57 -3.61 8.12 23.35
N GLY A 58 -2.69 8.70 22.57
CA GLY A 58 -2.09 10.00 22.85
C GLY A 58 -0.99 9.98 23.92
N THR A 59 -0.79 8.86 24.61
CA THR A 59 0.22 8.69 25.67
C THR A 59 1.39 7.84 25.19
N VAL A 60 1.10 6.76 24.46
CA VAL A 60 2.12 5.84 23.92
C VAL A 60 1.95 5.67 22.42
N GLN A 61 2.91 6.19 21.66
CA GLN A 61 2.99 5.93 20.23
C GLN A 61 3.58 4.53 19.98
N PRO A 62 3.08 3.78 18.99
CA PRO A 62 3.71 2.54 18.57
C PRO A 62 5.18 2.76 18.18
N ALA A 63 6.06 1.82 18.53
CA ALA A 63 7.45 1.86 18.07
C ALA A 63 7.54 1.85 16.53
N GLY A 64 8.63 2.38 15.97
CA GLY A 64 8.84 2.41 14.52
C GLY A 64 8.81 1.02 13.87
N ASN A 65 9.40 0.02 14.52
CA ASN A 65 9.42 -1.36 14.05
C ASN A 65 8.11 -2.13 14.35
N ALA A 66 7.14 -1.51 15.04
CA ALA A 66 5.88 -2.18 15.31
C ALA A 66 5.05 -2.29 14.01
N PRO A 67 4.38 -3.44 13.79
CA PRO A 67 3.58 -3.66 12.59
C PRO A 67 2.35 -2.75 12.55
N ILE A 68 2.02 -2.25 11.36
CA ILE A 68 0.77 -1.51 11.11
C ILE A 68 -0.40 -2.49 11.13
N CYS A 69 -0.34 -3.53 10.29
CA CYS A 69 -1.31 -4.62 10.28
C CYS A 69 -0.88 -5.69 11.30
N ARG A 70 -1.60 -5.78 12.42
CA ARG A 70 -1.25 -6.64 13.55
C ARG A 70 -2.43 -7.46 14.04
N ASN A 71 -2.14 -8.65 14.55
CA ASN A 71 -3.13 -9.49 15.23
C ASN A 71 -3.45 -8.95 16.64
N SER A 72 -4.38 -9.61 17.34
CA SER A 72 -4.78 -9.27 18.72
C SER A 72 -3.63 -9.32 19.74
N ARG A 73 -2.53 -9.99 19.42
CA ARG A 73 -1.30 -10.05 20.25
C ARG A 73 -0.29 -8.95 19.89
N GLY A 74 -0.66 -8.00 19.04
CA GLY A 74 0.21 -6.91 18.58
C GLY A 74 1.32 -7.34 17.61
N LYS A 75 1.30 -8.57 17.10
CA LYS A 75 2.33 -9.10 16.18
C LYS A 75 1.88 -9.02 14.73
N ALA A 76 2.86 -8.91 13.82
CA ALA A 76 2.62 -8.98 12.39
C ALA A 76 1.98 -10.31 12.01
N TYR A 77 1.17 -10.31 10.94
CA TYR A 77 0.64 -11.56 10.40
C TYR A 77 1.79 -12.39 9.80
N PRO A 78 1.94 -13.68 10.17
CA PRO A 78 3.14 -14.45 9.85
C PRO A 78 3.29 -14.77 8.37
N THR A 79 2.18 -14.82 7.63
CA THR A 79 2.14 -15.23 6.22
C THR A 79 1.14 -14.40 5.41
N GLU A 80 1.28 -14.44 4.08
CA GLU A 80 0.25 -13.89 3.18
C GLU A 80 -1.10 -14.57 3.38
N ASN A 81 -1.11 -15.88 3.66
CA ASN A 81 -2.35 -16.61 3.91
C ASN A 81 -3.07 -16.09 5.15
N ALA A 82 -2.34 -15.81 6.24
CA ALA A 82 -2.91 -15.19 7.43
C ALA A 82 -3.52 -13.80 7.11
N MET A 83 -2.83 -12.99 6.29
CA MET A 83 -3.38 -11.70 5.84
C MET A 83 -4.64 -11.86 4.97
N ARG A 84 -4.68 -12.88 4.10
CA ARG A 84 -5.87 -13.21 3.30
C ARG A 84 -7.04 -13.64 4.18
N GLN A 85 -6.81 -14.47 5.19
CA GLN A 85 -7.84 -14.86 6.15
C GLN A 85 -8.41 -13.65 6.90
N VAL A 86 -7.55 -12.73 7.35
CA VAL A 86 -7.99 -11.48 7.99
C VAL A 86 -8.86 -10.65 7.05
N TRP A 87 -8.47 -10.54 5.77
CA TRP A 87 -9.30 -9.86 4.77
C TRP A 87 -10.68 -10.52 4.62
N GLN A 88 -10.76 -11.86 4.61
CA GLN A 88 -12.06 -12.56 4.60
C GLN A 88 -12.89 -12.21 5.84
N GLN A 89 -12.28 -12.15 7.03
CA GLN A 89 -12.98 -11.76 8.25
C GLN A 89 -13.48 -10.30 8.22
N VAL A 90 -12.68 -9.38 7.69
CA VAL A 90 -13.10 -7.98 7.49
C VAL A 90 -14.35 -7.92 6.60
N LYS A 91 -14.37 -8.67 5.49
CA LYS A 91 -15.53 -8.71 4.59
C LYS A 91 -16.79 -9.33 5.23
N LEU A 92 -16.62 -10.20 6.22
CA LEU A 92 -17.74 -10.79 6.96
C LEU A 92 -18.32 -9.85 8.02
N SER A 93 -17.58 -8.81 8.42
CA SER A 93 -18.03 -7.83 9.41
C SER A 93 -19.27 -7.05 8.94
N GLU A 94 -20.14 -6.70 9.87
CA GLU A 94 -21.34 -5.90 9.59
C GLU A 94 -20.98 -4.53 9.00
N ALA A 95 -19.93 -3.89 9.52
CA ALA A 95 -19.46 -2.60 9.02
C ALA A 95 -19.06 -2.67 7.53
N PHE A 96 -18.36 -3.73 7.11
CA PHE A 96 -18.00 -3.89 5.70
C PHE A 96 -19.23 -4.18 4.84
N LYS A 97 -20.13 -5.08 5.27
CA LYS A 97 -21.36 -5.38 4.53
C LYS A 97 -22.29 -4.18 4.40
N ALA A 98 -22.35 -3.32 5.42
CA ALA A 98 -23.11 -2.09 5.36
C ALA A 98 -22.49 -1.05 4.40
N ALA A 99 -21.16 -0.92 4.42
CA ALA A 99 -20.45 0.01 3.54
C ALA A 99 -20.38 -0.46 2.09
N LEU A 100 -20.32 -1.77 1.85
CA LEU A 100 -20.18 -2.37 0.52
C LEU A 100 -20.92 -3.73 0.44
N PRO A 101 -22.26 -3.72 0.29
CA PRO A 101 -23.09 -4.93 0.32
C PRO A 101 -22.68 -6.01 -0.70
N ASP A 102 -22.27 -5.58 -1.89
CA ASP A 102 -21.87 -6.47 -3.00
C ASP A 102 -20.36 -6.78 -3.01
N GLY A 103 -19.61 -6.35 -1.99
CA GLY A 103 -18.15 -6.47 -1.92
C GLY A 103 -17.63 -7.87 -1.54
N GLN A 104 -18.49 -8.90 -1.51
CA GLN A 104 -18.15 -10.22 -0.95
C GLN A 104 -17.06 -10.94 -1.75
N ASP A 105 -17.00 -10.75 -3.06
CA ASP A 105 -15.99 -11.36 -3.94
C ASP A 105 -14.69 -10.56 -4.05
N LEU A 106 -14.60 -9.41 -3.35
CA LEU A 106 -13.37 -8.63 -3.37
C LEU A 106 -12.22 -9.41 -2.75
N THR A 107 -11.10 -9.44 -3.46
CA THR A 107 -9.85 -10.02 -2.99
C THR A 107 -8.76 -8.95 -3.00
N LEU A 108 -7.73 -9.09 -2.15
CA LEU A 108 -6.57 -8.19 -2.19
C LEU A 108 -5.89 -8.18 -3.57
N HIS A 109 -5.94 -9.30 -4.29
CA HIS A 109 -5.46 -9.36 -5.67
C HIS A 109 -6.39 -8.60 -6.62
N GLY A 110 -7.70 -8.82 -6.52
CA GLY A 110 -8.72 -8.10 -7.29
C GLY A 110 -8.61 -6.59 -7.11
N LEU A 111 -8.52 -6.09 -5.88
CA LEU A 111 -8.32 -4.66 -5.61
C LEU A 111 -7.06 -4.10 -6.28
N ARG A 112 -5.98 -4.89 -6.32
CA ARG A 112 -4.74 -4.50 -7.00
C ARG A 112 -4.90 -4.47 -8.52
N VAL A 113 -5.67 -5.40 -9.09
CA VAL A 113 -5.98 -5.44 -10.53
C VAL A 113 -6.88 -4.26 -10.89
N THR A 114 -7.95 -4.00 -10.12
CA THR A 114 -8.81 -2.81 -10.30
C THR A 114 -8.00 -1.53 -10.26
N PHE A 115 -7.12 -1.37 -9.27
CA PHE A 115 -6.23 -0.20 -9.20
C PHE A 115 -5.33 -0.08 -10.44
N ALA A 116 -4.83 -1.19 -10.98
CA ALA A 116 -4.04 -1.18 -12.22
C ALA A 116 -4.88 -0.71 -13.41
N SER A 117 -6.11 -1.21 -13.55
CA SER A 117 -7.06 -0.79 -14.59
C SER A 117 -7.40 0.70 -14.50
N GLU A 118 -7.73 1.20 -13.30
CA GLU A 118 -8.00 2.63 -13.06
C GLU A 118 -6.85 3.53 -13.51
N LEU A 119 -5.60 3.10 -13.27
CA LEU A 119 -4.42 3.83 -13.72
C LEU A 119 -4.30 3.82 -15.25
N ARG A 120 -4.58 2.69 -15.93
CA ARG A 120 -4.56 2.64 -17.40
C ARG A 120 -5.65 3.54 -18.00
N GLU A 121 -6.85 3.50 -17.45
CA GLU A 121 -7.97 4.37 -17.83
C GLU A 121 -7.65 5.85 -17.59
N SER A 122 -6.85 6.14 -16.56
CA SER A 122 -6.34 7.49 -16.25
C SER A 122 -5.15 7.93 -17.11
N GLY A 123 -4.74 7.14 -18.11
CA GLY A 123 -3.68 7.48 -19.07
C GLY A 123 -2.26 7.14 -18.64
N PHE A 124 -2.06 6.38 -17.56
CA PHE A 124 -0.73 5.90 -17.19
C PHE A 124 -0.32 4.75 -18.11
N SER A 125 0.96 4.72 -18.49
CA SER A 125 1.54 3.64 -19.30
C SER A 125 1.68 2.32 -18.54
N ASP A 126 1.84 1.20 -19.25
CA ASP A 126 2.08 -0.12 -18.61
C ASP A 126 3.32 -0.11 -17.70
N ARG A 127 4.34 0.67 -18.07
CA ARG A 127 5.54 0.86 -17.26
C ARG A 127 5.22 1.57 -15.95
N GLU A 128 4.47 2.66 -16.00
CA GLU A 128 4.09 3.42 -14.81
C GLU A 128 3.18 2.60 -13.88
N VAL A 129 2.28 1.80 -14.46
CA VAL A 129 1.49 0.84 -13.69
C VAL A 129 2.40 -0.19 -13.03
N ALA A 130 3.36 -0.78 -13.75
CA ALA A 130 4.31 -1.71 -13.16
C ALA A 130 5.14 -1.07 -12.02
N ASP A 131 5.56 0.18 -12.19
CA ASP A 131 6.28 0.96 -11.18
C ASP A 131 5.44 1.13 -9.90
N MET A 132 4.17 1.55 -10.03
CA MET A 132 3.26 1.67 -8.88
C MET A 132 2.96 0.35 -8.18
N LEU A 133 2.96 -0.72 -8.96
CA LEU A 133 2.69 -2.04 -8.47
C LEU A 133 3.94 -2.69 -7.85
N GLY A 134 5.16 -2.21 -8.13
CA GLY A 134 6.40 -2.91 -7.77
C GLY A 134 6.56 -4.22 -8.55
N ASP A 135 6.10 -4.23 -9.80
CA ASP A 135 6.26 -5.31 -10.77
C ASP A 135 7.51 -5.08 -11.64
N LEU A 136 7.98 -6.13 -12.31
CA LEU A 136 9.07 -6.01 -13.28
C LEU A 136 8.44 -5.69 -14.64
N SER A 137 8.97 -4.68 -15.34
CA SER A 137 8.60 -4.42 -16.74
C SER A 137 9.72 -4.86 -17.70
N GLU A 138 9.35 -5.16 -18.95
CA GLU A 138 10.22 -5.82 -19.93
C GLU A 138 11.43 -4.95 -20.37
N GLY A 139 11.33 -3.62 -20.31
CA GLY A 139 12.39 -2.70 -20.76
C GLY A 139 13.46 -2.33 -19.72
N MET A 140 13.56 -3.06 -18.60
CA MET A 140 14.21 -2.55 -17.38
C MET A 140 15.73 -2.79 -17.28
N GLY A 141 16.50 -2.06 -18.08
CA GLY A 141 17.93 -1.86 -17.87
C GLY A 141 18.22 -0.81 -16.78
N LYS A 142 19.09 -1.16 -15.81
CA LYS A 142 19.70 -0.32 -14.74
C LYS A 142 18.91 -0.16 -13.42
N ARG A 143 19.66 -0.31 -12.32
CA ARG A 143 19.22 -0.38 -10.92
C ARG A 143 19.14 0.99 -10.24
N TYR A 144 19.87 1.99 -10.74
CA TYR A 144 20.08 3.27 -10.05
C TYR A 144 18.97 4.32 -10.24
N SER A 145 18.24 4.32 -11.36
CA SER A 145 17.15 5.28 -11.60
C SER A 145 15.76 4.78 -11.15
N ARG A 146 15.65 3.52 -10.73
CA ARG A 146 14.34 2.87 -10.46
C ARG A 146 13.55 3.58 -9.35
N GLY A 147 14.16 3.81 -8.20
CA GLY A 147 13.48 4.46 -7.08
C GLY A 147 12.98 5.88 -7.41
N ALA A 148 13.76 6.64 -8.18
CA ALA A 148 13.39 7.99 -8.60
C ALA A 148 12.20 7.99 -9.59
N GLU A 149 12.23 7.11 -10.59
CA GLU A 149 11.12 6.98 -11.55
C GLU A 149 9.83 6.49 -10.86
N MET A 150 9.93 5.50 -9.98
CA MET A 150 8.79 5.01 -9.20
C MET A 150 8.20 6.10 -8.31
N ARG A 151 9.05 6.93 -7.67
CA ARG A 151 8.57 8.06 -6.87
C ARG A 151 7.89 9.12 -7.74
N LYS A 152 8.43 9.45 -8.92
CA LYS A 152 7.79 10.38 -9.87
C LYS A 152 6.41 9.89 -10.27
N THR A 153 6.29 8.60 -10.60
CA THR A 153 5.00 7.98 -10.92
C THR A 153 4.05 8.03 -9.72
N SER A 154 4.53 7.72 -8.51
CA SER A 154 3.73 7.80 -7.28
C SER A 154 3.21 9.21 -7.03
N LEU A 155 4.04 10.24 -7.24
CA LEU A 155 3.61 11.63 -7.09
C LEU A 155 2.49 11.96 -8.07
N ARG A 156 2.63 11.58 -9.34
CA ARG A 156 1.59 11.80 -10.36
C ARG A 156 0.29 11.09 -10.03
N VAL A 157 0.36 9.84 -9.57
CA VAL A 157 -0.82 9.09 -9.11
C VAL A 157 -1.47 9.78 -7.91
N HIS A 158 -0.68 10.20 -6.93
CA HIS A 158 -1.18 10.89 -5.74
C HIS A 158 -1.88 12.21 -6.09
N GLN A 159 -1.26 13.04 -6.93
CA GLN A 159 -1.85 14.29 -7.41
C GLN A 159 -3.16 14.04 -8.17
N ARG A 160 -3.20 13.03 -9.06
CA ARG A 160 -4.39 12.73 -9.86
C ARG A 160 -5.58 12.31 -8.99
N ARG A 161 -5.35 11.52 -7.93
CA ARG A 161 -6.41 11.03 -7.03
C ARG A 161 -6.89 12.05 -6.00
N ASN A 162 -6.10 13.09 -5.72
CA ASN A 162 -6.50 14.18 -4.83
C ASN A 162 -7.07 15.40 -5.57
N ALA A 163 -7.05 15.41 -6.90
CA ALA A 163 -7.60 16.49 -7.73
C ALA A 163 -9.08 16.27 -8.13
N SER A 164 -9.66 15.15 -7.68
CA SER A 164 -11.07 14.75 -7.85
C SER A 164 -11.77 14.79 -6.51
#